data_AF-A0A2D4U240-F1
#
_entry.id   AF-A0A2D4U240-F1
#
_cell.length_a   1.000
_cell.length_b   1.000
_cell.length_c   1.000
_cell.angle_alpha   90.00
_cell.angle_beta   90.00
_cell.angle_gamma   90.00
#
_symmetry.space_group_name_H-M   'P 1'
#
loop_
_entity.id
_entity.type
_entity.pdbx_description
1 polymer ?
#
loop_
_entity_poly.entity_id
_entity_poly.type
_entity_poly.pdbx_seq_one_letter_code
_entity_poly.pdbx_strand_id
1 'polypeptide(L)'
;MVRQRPLNGKKTALLLTGGGARAAYQVGVLKAIAQHYPRTSPAPFDIISGTSAGAINAAGIACYASCFHLGVKKIESVWRHFHTNQVYYSDYPRVFWHLMQNVFGAFQADYANKKPVSVFDNKPLKQLLGRILDLQRIDRNIMGGYLSSFSVTSSCYNNGDSITFFQSDHADEWRRAKRCGQRTLLGVHHLMASAAIPIIFPSVRIHQQYFGDGSVNQLAPLSAPIHLGADKILIIGVEDPRKEENSRRSLHHPDLATVAGHLLDTIFTDTLNSDLERMHRVNKTVETLHANNIETELKPVQSLLINPSQNFNLLASEYYLCLPLAVRTLLRGLGIRQHSESSLASYLLFEQKYTRRLIELGVADGCRQMDQIVQFLAAEGE
;
A
#
# COMPACT_ATOMS: atom_id res chain seq x y z
N MET A 1 -15.98 21.30 -17.28
CA MET A 1 -15.11 21.33 -18.47
C MET A 1 -14.36 20.00 -18.46
N VAL A 2 -14.67 19.10 -19.39
CA VAL A 2 -14.01 17.78 -19.50
C VAL A 2 -12.57 18.04 -19.93
N ARG A 3 -11.59 17.53 -19.17
CA ARG A 3 -10.18 17.64 -19.58
C ARG A 3 -10.01 16.73 -20.79
N GLN A 4 -9.97 17.29 -22.00
CA GLN A 4 -9.56 16.54 -23.18
C GLN A 4 -8.06 16.21 -23.03
N ARG A 5 -7.78 14.96 -22.67
CA ARG A 5 -6.40 14.46 -22.66
C ARG A 5 -5.97 14.27 -24.11
N PRO A 6 -4.73 14.63 -24.49
CA PRO A 6 -4.19 14.15 -25.73
C PRO A 6 -4.19 12.61 -25.66
N LEU A 7 -4.89 11.96 -26.59
CA LEU A 7 -4.94 10.50 -26.72
C LEU A 7 -3.55 9.86 -26.88
N ASN A 8 -2.51 10.69 -27.11
CA ASN A 8 -1.12 10.33 -27.39
C ASN A 8 -0.11 10.81 -26.32
N GLY A 9 -0.55 11.32 -25.17
CA GLY A 9 0.35 11.73 -24.08
C GLY A 9 0.81 10.54 -23.23
N LYS A 10 2.09 10.53 -22.80
CA LYS A 10 2.62 9.53 -21.86
C LYS A 10 1.77 9.49 -20.58
N LYS A 11 1.24 8.31 -20.22
CA LYS A 11 0.44 8.10 -19.01
C LYS A 11 1.33 7.97 -17.79
N THR A 12 1.05 8.78 -16.76
CA THR A 12 1.79 8.74 -15.49
C THR A 12 0.97 8.01 -14.42
N ALA A 13 1.55 6.99 -13.80
CA ALA A 13 0.97 6.24 -12.71
C ALA A 13 1.52 6.65 -11.35
N LEU A 14 0.66 6.63 -10.33
CA LEU A 14 1.05 6.65 -8.92
C LEU A 14 0.85 5.25 -8.35
N LEU A 15 1.91 4.66 -7.79
CA LEU A 15 1.86 3.40 -7.05
C LEU A 15 2.15 3.63 -5.57
N LEU A 16 1.17 3.29 -4.71
CA LEU A 16 1.32 3.34 -3.26
C LEU A 16 1.43 1.93 -2.68
N THR A 17 2.58 1.62 -2.09
CA THR A 17 2.88 0.28 -1.56
C THR A 17 2.12 -0.03 -0.27
N GLY A 18 2.07 -1.31 0.10
CA GLY A 18 1.59 -1.73 1.41
C GLY A 18 2.55 -1.31 2.52
N GLY A 19 2.02 -1.04 3.72
CA GLY A 19 2.82 -0.45 4.79
C GLY A 19 2.19 -0.35 6.17
N GLY A 20 0.95 -0.83 6.37
CA GLY A 20 0.23 -0.60 7.64
C GLY A 20 0.25 0.88 8.04
N ALA A 21 0.62 1.17 9.30
CA ALA A 21 0.74 2.54 9.80
C ALA A 21 1.82 3.38 9.08
N ARG A 22 2.84 2.74 8.49
CA ARG A 22 3.89 3.42 7.72
C ARG A 22 3.35 4.18 6.52
N ALA A 23 2.18 3.80 6.00
CA ALA A 23 1.52 4.48 4.88
C ALA A 23 1.16 5.96 5.19
N ALA A 24 1.21 6.40 6.45
CA ALA A 24 1.15 7.82 6.80
C ALA A 24 2.28 8.64 6.14
N TYR A 25 3.46 8.05 5.92
CA TYR A 25 4.57 8.66 5.19
C TYR A 25 4.17 9.05 3.77
N GLN A 26 3.44 8.17 3.07
CA GLN A 26 3.00 8.41 1.69
C GLN A 26 2.16 9.68 1.58
N VAL A 27 1.33 9.97 2.60
CA VAL A 27 0.52 11.18 2.66
C VAL A 27 1.38 12.43 2.77
N GLY A 28 2.49 12.37 3.51
CA GLY A 28 3.47 13.45 3.59
C GLY A 28 4.10 13.76 2.23
N VAL A 29 4.54 12.72 1.51
CA VAL A 29 5.11 12.88 0.15
C VAL A 29 4.08 13.48 -0.79
N LEU A 30 2.85 12.96 -0.81
CA LEU A 30 1.76 13.50 -1.63
C LEU A 30 1.43 14.96 -1.27
N LYS A 31 1.57 15.34 0.00
CA LYS A 31 1.41 16.73 0.46
C LYS A 31 2.50 17.64 -0.06
N ALA A 32 3.76 17.20 -0.06
CA ALA A 32 4.84 17.96 -0.69
C ALA A 32 4.55 18.15 -2.19
N ILE A 33 4.14 17.09 -2.90
CA ILE A 33 3.81 17.18 -4.33
C ILE A 33 2.65 18.15 -4.55
N ALA A 34 1.58 18.04 -3.76
CA ALA A 34 0.42 18.91 -3.90
C ALA A 34 0.80 20.40 -3.80
N GLN A 35 1.70 20.77 -2.88
CA GLN A 35 2.14 22.16 -2.71
C GLN A 35 2.77 22.79 -3.98
N HIS A 36 3.25 21.98 -4.93
CA HIS A 36 3.80 22.44 -6.20
C HIS A 36 2.76 22.64 -7.32
N TYR A 37 1.51 22.25 -7.09
CA TYR A 37 0.42 22.45 -8.05
C TYR A 37 -0.53 23.57 -7.59
N PRO A 38 -1.31 24.17 -8.50
CA PRO A 38 -2.41 25.04 -8.11
C PRO A 38 -3.46 24.31 -7.25
N ARG A 39 -4.11 25.01 -6.33
CA ARG A 39 -5.12 24.42 -5.40
C ARG A 39 -6.29 23.72 -6.11
N THR A 40 -6.64 24.18 -7.31
CA THR A 40 -7.73 23.65 -8.12
C THR A 40 -7.27 22.63 -9.15
N SER A 41 -5.97 22.31 -9.20
CA SER A 41 -5.42 21.37 -10.17
C SER A 41 -5.95 19.95 -9.93
N PRO A 42 -6.26 19.20 -11.01
CA PRO A 42 -6.43 17.76 -10.90
C PRO A 42 -5.11 17.10 -10.49
N ALA A 43 -5.19 15.84 -10.09
CA ALA A 43 -4.03 15.02 -9.79
C ALA A 43 -3.14 14.90 -11.04
N PRO A 44 -1.80 14.95 -10.90
CA PRO A 44 -0.86 14.77 -12.00
C PRO A 44 -0.70 13.29 -12.42
N PHE A 45 -1.65 12.43 -12.06
CA PHE A 45 -1.60 11.00 -12.26
C PHE A 45 -2.82 10.53 -13.07
N ASP A 46 -2.55 9.78 -14.14
CA ASP A 46 -3.55 9.15 -14.99
C ASP A 46 -4.00 7.82 -14.41
N ILE A 47 -3.08 7.11 -13.77
CA ILE A 47 -3.31 5.79 -13.20
C ILE A 47 -2.98 5.86 -11.72
N ILE A 48 -3.86 5.33 -10.88
CA ILE A 48 -3.59 5.23 -9.45
C ILE A 48 -3.73 3.76 -9.05
N SER A 49 -2.68 3.23 -8.44
CA SER A 49 -2.58 1.85 -7.99
C SER A 49 -2.18 1.82 -6.52
N GLY A 50 -2.75 0.89 -5.75
CA GLY A 50 -2.26 0.66 -4.40
C GLY A 50 -2.50 -0.74 -3.86
N THR A 51 -1.71 -1.07 -2.86
CA THR A 51 -1.79 -2.32 -2.09
C THR A 51 -1.96 -2.00 -0.60
N SER A 52 -2.82 -2.73 0.11
CA SER A 52 -2.99 -2.63 1.57
C SER A 52 -3.31 -1.20 2.02
N ALA A 53 -2.63 -0.68 3.04
CA ALA A 53 -2.79 0.70 3.48
C ALA A 53 -2.50 1.72 2.36
N GLY A 54 -1.63 1.39 1.40
CA GLY A 54 -1.42 2.19 0.19
C GLY A 54 -2.66 2.24 -0.70
N ALA A 55 -3.43 1.15 -0.81
CA ALA A 55 -4.70 1.13 -1.55
C ALA A 55 -5.75 2.10 -0.94
N ILE A 56 -5.74 2.26 0.39
CA ILE A 56 -6.63 3.21 1.08
C ILE A 56 -6.26 4.65 0.73
N ASN A 57 -4.97 4.99 0.78
CA ASN A 57 -4.48 6.30 0.35
C ASN A 57 -4.78 6.55 -1.14
N ALA A 58 -4.54 5.54 -1.97
CA ALA A 58 -4.76 5.57 -3.40
C ALA A 58 -6.24 5.81 -3.74
N ALA A 59 -7.16 5.13 -3.05
CA ALA A 59 -8.60 5.36 -3.16
C ALA A 59 -8.98 6.78 -2.76
N GLY A 60 -8.36 7.32 -1.70
CA GLY A 60 -8.52 8.71 -1.28
C GLY A 60 -8.14 9.69 -2.38
N ILE A 61 -6.99 9.52 -3.02
CA ILE A 61 -6.59 10.38 -4.14
C ILE A 61 -7.51 10.17 -5.36
N ALA A 62 -7.84 8.92 -5.71
CA ALA A 62 -8.68 8.60 -6.85
C ALA A 62 -10.11 9.18 -6.74
N CYS A 63 -10.70 9.21 -5.54
CA CYS A 63 -12.02 9.82 -5.30
C CYS A 63 -12.02 11.34 -5.54
N TYR A 64 -10.88 11.99 -5.34
CA TYR A 64 -10.71 13.44 -5.48
C TYR A 64 -9.71 13.79 -6.60
N ALA A 65 -9.57 12.93 -7.62
CA ALA A 65 -8.59 13.14 -8.69
C ALA A 65 -8.81 14.45 -9.46
N SER A 66 -10.05 14.97 -9.50
CA SER A 66 -10.37 16.28 -10.06
C SER A 66 -9.85 17.47 -9.25
N CYS A 67 -9.52 17.30 -7.96
CA CYS A 67 -8.93 18.33 -7.09
C CYS A 67 -7.92 17.69 -6.13
N PHE A 68 -6.66 17.66 -6.57
CA PHE A 68 -5.60 16.92 -5.89
C PHE A 68 -5.39 17.35 -4.44
N HIS A 69 -5.37 18.67 -4.21
CA HIS A 69 -5.22 19.25 -2.88
C HIS A 69 -6.30 18.79 -1.91
N LEU A 70 -7.55 18.69 -2.36
CA LEU A 70 -8.66 18.25 -1.52
C LEU A 70 -8.48 16.77 -1.15
N GLY A 71 -8.09 15.93 -2.11
CA GLY A 71 -7.78 14.52 -1.86
C GLY A 71 -6.70 14.35 -0.81
N VAL A 72 -5.56 15.04 -0.98
CA VAL A 72 -4.45 15.02 -0.03
C VAL A 72 -4.87 15.54 1.35
N LYS A 73 -5.58 16.67 1.42
CA LYS A 73 -6.07 17.22 2.70
C LYS A 73 -7.01 16.25 3.42
N LYS A 74 -7.88 15.53 2.68
CA LYS A 74 -8.81 14.56 3.26
C LYS A 74 -8.06 13.36 3.86
N ILE A 75 -7.13 12.77 3.12
CA ILE A 75 -6.33 11.66 3.67
C ILE A 75 -5.42 12.13 4.81
N GLU A 76 -4.79 13.30 4.70
CA GLU A 76 -3.99 13.90 5.77
C GLU A 76 -4.81 14.08 7.05
N SER A 77 -6.03 14.60 6.94
CA SER A 77 -6.92 14.78 8.10
C SER A 77 -7.22 13.46 8.81
N VAL A 78 -7.35 12.36 8.07
CA VAL A 78 -7.60 11.02 8.63
C VAL A 78 -6.37 10.55 9.38
N TRP A 79 -5.21 10.51 8.72
CA TRP A 79 -3.97 10.04 9.33
C TRP A 79 -3.52 10.92 10.51
N ARG A 80 -3.73 12.24 10.47
CA ARG A 80 -3.39 13.14 11.58
C ARG A 80 -4.28 13.01 12.80
N HIS A 81 -5.41 12.31 12.72
CA HIS A 81 -6.33 12.05 13.83
C HIS A 81 -6.57 10.55 14.00
N PHE A 82 -5.62 9.74 13.51
CA PHE A 82 -5.73 8.31 13.54
C PHE A 82 -5.52 7.78 14.96
N HIS A 83 -6.38 6.87 15.37
CA HIS A 83 -6.29 6.17 16.64
C HIS A 83 -6.48 4.68 16.39
N THR A 84 -5.86 3.83 17.21
CA THR A 84 -5.93 2.38 17.00
C THR A 84 -7.36 1.83 17.01
N ASN A 85 -8.25 2.44 17.79
CA ASN A 85 -9.67 2.07 17.86
C ASN A 85 -10.45 2.29 16.54
N GLN A 86 -9.91 3.06 15.60
CA GLN A 86 -10.47 3.27 14.26
C GLN A 86 -10.07 2.18 13.28
N VAL A 87 -9.05 1.38 13.60
CA VAL A 87 -8.59 0.24 12.77
C VAL A 87 -9.19 -1.05 13.29
N TYR A 88 -9.17 -1.26 14.60
CA TYR A 88 -9.72 -2.44 15.25
C TYR A 88 -10.16 -2.17 16.69
N TYR A 89 -11.09 -3.01 17.19
CA TYR A 89 -11.44 -3.01 18.61
C TYR A 89 -10.25 -3.53 19.45
N SER A 90 -9.78 -2.73 20.39
CA SER A 90 -8.64 -3.04 21.27
C SER A 90 -9.06 -3.53 22.67
N ASP A 91 -10.30 -4.02 22.82
CA ASP A 91 -10.84 -4.43 24.11
C ASP A 91 -10.09 -5.65 24.68
N TYR A 92 -9.35 -5.41 25.76
CA TYR A 92 -8.53 -6.38 26.52
C TYR A 92 -9.21 -7.74 26.76
N PRO A 93 -10.48 -7.83 27.24
CA PRO A 93 -11.11 -9.13 27.48
C PRO A 93 -11.42 -9.91 26.19
N ARG A 94 -11.68 -9.25 25.06
CA ARG A 94 -11.97 -9.94 23.79
C ARG A 94 -10.73 -10.54 23.16
N VAL A 95 -9.62 -9.79 23.12
CA VAL A 95 -8.34 -10.27 22.56
C VAL A 95 -7.80 -11.44 23.39
N PHE A 96 -7.82 -11.32 24.72
CA PHE A 96 -7.41 -12.40 25.63
C PHE A 96 -8.31 -13.64 25.51
N TRP A 97 -9.63 -13.46 25.45
CA TRP A 97 -10.58 -14.56 25.29
C TRP A 97 -10.46 -15.26 23.92
N HIS A 98 -10.23 -14.51 22.84
CA HIS A 98 -9.98 -15.10 21.51
C HIS A 98 -8.65 -15.85 21.43
N LEU A 99 -7.58 -15.34 22.06
CA LEU A 99 -6.30 -16.06 22.18
C LEU A 99 -6.47 -17.37 22.97
N MET A 100 -7.19 -17.35 24.10
CA MET A 100 -7.50 -18.55 24.88
C MET A 100 -8.37 -19.53 24.09
N GLN A 101 -9.44 -19.07 23.45
CA GLN A 101 -10.32 -19.91 22.62
C GLN A 101 -9.58 -20.56 21.44
N ASN A 102 -8.58 -19.90 20.86
CA ASN A 102 -7.76 -20.47 19.79
C ASN A 102 -6.79 -21.55 20.30
N VAL A 103 -6.23 -21.38 21.50
CA VAL A 103 -5.42 -22.41 22.16
C VAL A 103 -6.27 -23.63 22.52
N PHE A 104 -7.48 -23.45 23.05
CA PHE A 104 -8.39 -24.56 23.34
C PHE A 104 -9.06 -25.16 22.10
N GLY A 105 -9.28 -24.37 21.05
CA GLY A 105 -9.85 -24.80 19.77
C GLY A 105 -8.87 -25.57 18.89
N ALA A 106 -7.56 -25.38 19.06
CA ALA A 106 -6.54 -26.22 18.44
C ALA A 106 -6.54 -27.67 18.97
N PHE A 107 -7.17 -27.92 20.13
CA PHE A 107 -7.41 -29.26 20.68
C PHE A 107 -8.78 -29.85 20.28
N GLN A 108 -9.67 -29.10 19.60
CA GLN A 108 -10.94 -29.63 19.09
C GLN A 108 -10.87 -29.99 17.60
N ALA A 109 -11.29 -31.21 17.30
CA ALA A 109 -11.15 -31.90 16.01
C ALA A 109 -11.84 -31.18 14.82
N ASP A 110 -11.32 -31.52 13.64
CA ASP A 110 -11.43 -30.88 12.32
C ASP A 110 -12.82 -30.79 11.63
N TYR A 111 -13.95 -30.85 12.36
CA TYR A 111 -15.28 -31.05 11.75
C TYR A 111 -16.27 -29.87 11.79
N ALA A 112 -15.89 -28.71 12.31
CA ALA A 112 -16.75 -27.52 12.30
C ALA A 112 -16.14 -26.40 11.44
N ASN A 113 -16.95 -25.78 10.58
CA ASN A 113 -16.62 -24.58 9.79
C ASN A 113 -15.77 -23.59 10.62
N LYS A 114 -14.44 -23.63 10.44
CA LYS A 114 -13.50 -22.85 11.26
C LYS A 114 -13.76 -21.37 10.99
N LYS A 115 -14.22 -20.64 12.02
CA LYS A 115 -14.25 -19.18 12.00
C LYS A 115 -12.81 -18.68 11.79
N PRO A 116 -12.60 -17.61 11.00
CA PRO A 116 -11.27 -17.11 10.70
C PRO A 116 -10.51 -16.81 12.00
N VAL A 117 -9.29 -17.30 12.10
CA VAL A 117 -8.36 -17.00 13.20
C VAL A 117 -7.87 -15.57 13.01
N SER A 118 -8.68 -14.59 13.38
CA SER A 118 -8.31 -13.17 13.38
C SER A 118 -8.25 -12.66 14.81
N VAL A 119 -7.12 -12.06 15.19
CA VAL A 119 -6.94 -11.50 16.53
C VAL A 119 -7.78 -10.22 16.72
N PHE A 120 -8.07 -9.49 15.62
CA PHE A 120 -8.75 -8.20 15.66
C PHE A 120 -9.95 -8.10 14.70
N ASP A 121 -11.05 -7.50 15.15
CA ASP A 121 -12.22 -7.17 14.31
C ASP A 121 -12.02 -5.81 13.62
N ASN A 122 -11.99 -5.82 12.28
CA ASN A 122 -11.73 -4.66 11.42
C ASN A 122 -12.99 -3.89 10.99
N LYS A 123 -14.15 -4.11 11.63
CA LYS A 123 -15.37 -3.29 11.43
C LYS A 123 -15.15 -1.78 11.55
N PRO A 124 -14.35 -1.26 12.51
CA PRO A 124 -14.11 0.19 12.63
C PRO A 124 -13.49 0.76 11.35
N LEU A 125 -12.52 0.06 10.76
CA LEU A 125 -11.89 0.46 9.50
C LEU A 125 -12.92 0.49 8.37
N LYS A 126 -13.76 -0.55 8.24
CA LYS A 126 -14.81 -0.59 7.22
C LYS A 126 -15.78 0.59 7.33
N GLN A 127 -16.17 0.96 8.55
CA GLN A 127 -17.05 2.11 8.79
C GLN A 127 -16.35 3.44 8.49
N LEU A 128 -15.08 3.58 8.87
CA LEU A 128 -14.26 4.74 8.57
C LEU A 128 -14.15 4.96 7.05
N LEU A 129 -13.80 3.91 6.31
CA LEU A 129 -13.68 3.96 4.85
C LEU A 129 -15.02 4.32 4.20
N GLY A 130 -16.13 3.73 4.65
CA GLY A 130 -17.47 4.04 4.12
C GLY A 130 -17.94 5.48 4.38
N ARG A 131 -17.40 6.16 5.41
CA ARG A 131 -17.71 7.56 5.70
C ARG A 131 -16.85 8.54 4.93
N ILE A 132 -15.60 8.18 4.63
CA ILE A 132 -14.61 9.09 4.05
C ILE A 132 -14.54 8.95 2.52
N LEU A 133 -14.70 7.73 2.00
CA LEU A 133 -14.53 7.41 0.59
C LEU A 133 -15.89 7.26 -0.10
N ASP A 134 -16.19 8.21 -0.99
CA ASP A 134 -17.27 8.10 -1.96
C ASP A 134 -16.72 7.48 -3.25
N LEU A 135 -16.63 6.14 -3.26
CA LEU A 135 -16.01 5.39 -4.37
C LEU A 135 -16.74 5.56 -5.71
N GLN A 136 -18.01 5.98 -5.70
CA GLN A 136 -18.74 6.33 -6.94
C GLN A 136 -18.12 7.55 -7.65
N ARG A 137 -17.28 8.34 -6.96
CA ARG A 137 -16.49 9.40 -7.60
C ARG A 137 -15.42 8.88 -8.52
N ILE A 138 -14.95 7.65 -8.34
CA ILE A 138 -13.89 7.07 -9.18
C ILE A 138 -14.42 6.95 -10.61
N ASP A 139 -15.61 6.39 -10.81
CA ASP A 139 -16.25 6.31 -12.13
C ASP A 139 -16.44 7.70 -12.76
N ARG A 140 -16.89 8.69 -11.97
CA ARG A 140 -17.03 10.08 -12.44
C ARG A 140 -15.70 10.71 -12.84
N ASN A 141 -14.63 10.45 -12.11
CA ASN A 141 -13.30 10.95 -12.43
C ASN A 141 -12.71 10.25 -13.65
N ILE A 142 -13.02 8.96 -13.86
CA ILE A 142 -12.64 8.22 -15.08
C ILE A 142 -13.37 8.79 -16.30
N MET A 143 -14.71 8.85 -16.24
CA MET A 143 -15.52 9.42 -17.33
C MET A 143 -15.21 10.90 -17.61
N GLY A 144 -14.84 11.66 -16.57
CA GLY A 144 -14.48 13.07 -16.68
C GLY A 144 -13.07 13.34 -17.22
N GLY A 145 -12.27 12.30 -17.49
CA GLY A 145 -10.88 12.42 -17.94
C GLY A 145 -9.92 12.95 -16.86
N TYR A 146 -10.29 12.86 -15.59
CA TYR A 146 -9.40 13.18 -14.46
C TYR A 146 -8.57 11.98 -14.02
N LEU A 147 -9.02 10.77 -14.35
CA LEU A 147 -8.31 9.51 -14.17
C LEU A 147 -8.52 8.65 -15.42
N SER A 148 -7.57 7.80 -15.78
CA SER A 148 -7.78 6.73 -16.77
C SER A 148 -8.11 5.43 -16.05
N SER A 149 -7.40 5.12 -14.96
CA SER A 149 -7.60 3.87 -14.23
C SER A 149 -7.32 3.98 -12.73
N PHE A 150 -8.07 3.21 -11.93
CA PHE A 150 -7.82 2.97 -10.51
C PHE A 150 -7.72 1.46 -10.24
N SER A 151 -6.78 1.03 -9.40
CA SER A 151 -6.60 -0.39 -9.07
C SER A 151 -6.21 -0.65 -7.63
N VAL A 152 -6.68 -1.79 -7.13
CA VAL A 152 -6.46 -2.31 -5.78
C VAL A 152 -6.03 -3.77 -5.87
N THR A 153 -4.85 -4.09 -5.35
CA THR A 153 -4.33 -5.47 -5.36
C THR A 153 -4.67 -6.18 -4.06
N SER A 154 -5.07 -7.45 -4.15
CA SER A 154 -5.40 -8.34 -3.03
C SER A 154 -4.88 -9.75 -3.30
N SER A 155 -4.68 -10.55 -2.25
CA SER A 155 -4.24 -11.94 -2.39
C SER A 155 -5.42 -12.89 -2.28
N CYS A 156 -5.61 -13.80 -3.25
CA CYS A 156 -6.65 -14.81 -3.16
C CYS A 156 -6.11 -16.07 -2.49
N TYR A 157 -6.63 -16.42 -1.32
CA TYR A 157 -6.18 -17.60 -0.56
C TYR A 157 -6.62 -18.93 -1.18
N ASN A 158 -7.66 -18.92 -2.02
CA ASN A 158 -8.16 -20.14 -2.66
C ASN A 158 -7.22 -20.70 -3.72
N ASN A 159 -6.53 -19.84 -4.49
CA ASN A 159 -5.66 -20.24 -5.59
C ASN A 159 -4.19 -19.78 -5.42
N GLY A 160 -3.93 -18.91 -4.44
CA GLY A 160 -2.62 -18.32 -4.19
C GLY A 160 -2.19 -17.31 -5.26
N ASP A 161 -3.13 -16.76 -6.03
CA ASP A 161 -2.87 -15.74 -7.04
C ASP A 161 -3.05 -14.32 -6.44
N SER A 162 -2.23 -13.39 -6.90
CA SER A 162 -2.43 -11.95 -6.65
C SER A 162 -3.46 -11.39 -7.64
N ILE A 163 -4.60 -10.92 -7.13
CA ILE A 163 -5.71 -10.39 -7.94
C ILE A 163 -5.74 -8.87 -7.81
N THR A 164 -5.60 -8.19 -8.93
CA THR A 164 -5.76 -6.73 -9.04
C THR A 164 -7.15 -6.40 -9.53
N PHE A 165 -7.99 -5.89 -8.65
CA PHE A 165 -9.30 -5.36 -9.01
C PHE A 165 -9.12 -3.94 -9.56
N PHE A 166 -9.70 -3.62 -10.71
CA PHE A 166 -9.51 -2.32 -11.32
C PHE A 166 -10.77 -1.76 -12.01
N GLN A 167 -10.83 -0.43 -12.07
CA GLN A 167 -11.74 0.35 -12.91
C GLN A 167 -10.88 1.10 -13.93
N SER A 168 -11.28 1.06 -15.19
CA SER A 168 -10.55 1.69 -16.30
C SER A 168 -11.52 2.12 -17.39
N ASP A 169 -11.12 3.09 -18.21
CA ASP A 169 -11.76 3.46 -19.46
C ASP A 169 -11.55 2.39 -20.55
N HIS A 170 -10.30 1.99 -20.76
CA HIS A 170 -9.86 1.24 -21.94
C HIS A 170 -9.03 -0.01 -21.64
N ALA A 171 -8.61 -0.26 -20.39
CA ALA A 171 -7.77 -1.42 -20.07
C ALA A 171 -8.57 -2.72 -20.03
N ASP A 172 -8.03 -3.75 -20.67
CA ASP A 172 -8.55 -5.12 -20.64
C ASP A 172 -8.09 -5.90 -19.41
N GLU A 173 -8.82 -6.96 -19.09
CA GLU A 173 -8.40 -7.93 -18.09
C GLU A 173 -7.14 -8.67 -18.55
N TRP A 174 -6.27 -9.03 -17.60
CA TRP A 174 -5.04 -9.74 -17.91
C TRP A 174 -4.84 -10.94 -17.00
N ARG A 175 -4.14 -11.96 -17.51
CA ARG A 175 -3.71 -13.12 -16.73
C ARG A 175 -2.23 -13.41 -16.99
N ARG A 176 -1.50 -13.66 -15.91
CA ARG A 176 -0.08 -14.03 -15.89
C ARG A 176 0.13 -15.12 -14.83
N ALA A 177 1.32 -15.69 -14.79
CA ALA A 177 1.68 -16.66 -13.75
C ALA A 177 1.51 -16.03 -12.35
N LYS A 178 0.65 -16.62 -11.53
CA LYS A 178 0.33 -16.21 -10.15
C LYS A 178 -0.24 -14.80 -9.99
N ARG A 179 -0.73 -14.17 -11.06
CA ARG A 179 -1.36 -12.84 -10.98
C ARG A 179 -2.35 -12.58 -12.11
N CYS A 180 -3.43 -11.86 -11.81
CA CYS A 180 -4.39 -11.43 -12.82
C CYS A 180 -5.01 -10.07 -12.47
N GLY A 181 -5.51 -9.38 -13.49
CA GLY A 181 -6.32 -8.18 -13.36
C GLY A 181 -7.77 -8.49 -13.68
N GLN A 182 -8.68 -8.09 -12.79
CA GLN A 182 -10.12 -8.26 -12.95
C GLN A 182 -10.82 -6.91 -12.93
N ARG A 183 -11.58 -6.62 -14.00
CA ARG A 183 -12.32 -5.36 -14.13
C ARG A 183 -13.59 -5.45 -13.31
N THR A 184 -13.78 -4.51 -12.38
CA THR A 184 -14.96 -4.50 -11.50
C THR A 184 -15.18 -3.12 -10.90
N LEU A 185 -16.40 -2.85 -10.44
CA LEU A 185 -16.68 -1.65 -9.64
C LEU A 185 -16.08 -1.81 -8.24
N LEU A 186 -15.13 -0.93 -7.89
CA LEU A 186 -14.42 -1.04 -6.63
C LEU A 186 -15.30 -0.54 -5.48
N GLY A 187 -15.78 -1.46 -4.66
CA GLY A 187 -16.36 -1.18 -3.35
C GLY A 187 -15.36 -1.22 -2.19
N VAL A 188 -15.81 -0.76 -1.01
CA VAL A 188 -15.04 -0.76 0.25
C VAL A 188 -14.52 -2.16 0.60
N HIS A 189 -15.23 -3.21 0.23
CA HIS A 189 -14.82 -4.59 0.50
C HIS A 189 -13.52 -4.99 -0.22
N HIS A 190 -13.21 -4.42 -1.39
CA HIS A 190 -11.91 -4.66 -2.07
C HIS A 190 -10.76 -4.00 -1.31
N LEU A 191 -10.97 -2.80 -0.75
CA LEU A 191 -9.99 -2.13 0.12
C LEU A 191 -9.78 -2.91 1.41
N MET A 192 -10.87 -3.39 2.02
CA MET A 192 -10.79 -4.24 3.22
C MET A 192 -10.05 -5.55 2.95
N ALA A 193 -10.28 -6.17 1.79
CA ALA A 193 -9.54 -7.36 1.36
C ALA A 193 -8.05 -7.04 1.20
N SER A 194 -7.73 -5.98 0.48
CA SER A 194 -6.34 -5.54 0.24
C SER A 194 -5.57 -5.24 1.53
N ALA A 195 -6.25 -4.79 2.59
CA ALA A 195 -5.65 -4.48 3.90
C ALA A 195 -5.81 -5.59 4.95
N ALA A 196 -6.28 -6.79 4.58
CA ALA A 196 -6.52 -7.89 5.50
C ALA A 196 -5.23 -8.67 5.81
N ILE A 197 -4.34 -8.04 6.61
CA ILE A 197 -3.05 -8.61 7.02
C ILE A 197 -3.29 -9.98 7.70
N PRO A 198 -2.63 -11.06 7.24
CA PRO A 198 -2.75 -12.39 7.86
C PRO A 198 -2.55 -12.35 9.37
N ILE A 199 -3.27 -13.20 10.11
CA ILE A 199 -3.24 -13.33 11.58
C ILE A 199 -3.88 -12.13 12.31
N ILE A 200 -3.66 -10.91 11.81
CA ILE A 200 -4.10 -9.66 12.43
C ILE A 200 -5.57 -9.41 12.10
N PHE A 201 -5.94 -9.46 10.82
CA PHE A 201 -7.29 -9.16 10.33
C PHE A 201 -7.94 -10.38 9.65
N PRO A 202 -9.28 -10.52 9.72
CA PRO A 202 -9.98 -11.60 9.06
C PRO A 202 -9.92 -11.45 7.54
N SER A 203 -9.86 -12.59 6.84
CA SER A 203 -10.02 -12.62 5.39
C SER A 203 -11.38 -12.09 4.97
N VAL A 204 -11.44 -11.45 3.81
CA VAL A 204 -12.66 -10.87 3.26
C VAL A 204 -13.17 -11.75 2.14
N ARG A 205 -14.44 -12.14 2.22
CA ARG A 205 -15.09 -12.90 1.15
C ARG A 205 -15.59 -11.93 0.07
N ILE A 206 -15.10 -12.11 -1.15
CA ILE A 206 -15.59 -11.41 -2.35
C ILE A 206 -16.09 -12.49 -3.31
N HIS A 207 -17.38 -12.45 -3.64
CA HIS A 207 -18.07 -13.55 -4.34
C HIS A 207 -17.91 -14.91 -3.61
N GLN A 208 -17.27 -15.89 -4.25
CA GLN A 208 -17.05 -17.24 -3.73
C GLN A 208 -15.61 -17.49 -3.27
N GLN A 209 -14.78 -16.45 -3.21
CA GLN A 209 -13.36 -16.55 -2.86
C GLN A 209 -13.03 -15.71 -1.63
N TYR A 210 -11.99 -16.12 -0.92
CA TYR A 210 -11.45 -15.46 0.26
C TYR A 210 -10.17 -14.72 -0.09
N PHE A 211 -10.16 -13.46 0.29
CA PHE A 211 -9.07 -12.55 0.01
C PHE A 211 -8.38 -12.09 1.29
N GLY A 212 -7.08 -11.92 1.19
CA GLY A 212 -6.21 -11.34 2.20
C GLY A 212 -5.42 -10.16 1.65
N ASP A 213 -4.52 -9.66 2.49
CA ASP A 213 -3.69 -8.50 2.16
C ASP A 213 -2.99 -8.68 0.81
N GLY A 214 -3.03 -7.63 -0.01
CA GLY A 214 -2.50 -7.67 -1.36
C GLY A 214 -1.00 -7.81 -1.46
N SER A 215 -0.25 -7.54 -0.38
CA SER A 215 1.19 -7.78 -0.33
C SER A 215 1.52 -9.27 -0.25
N VAL A 216 0.60 -10.07 0.30
CA VAL A 216 0.77 -11.52 0.41
C VAL A 216 0.79 -12.11 -0.99
N ASN A 217 1.91 -12.72 -1.38
CA ASN A 217 2.14 -13.24 -2.73
C ASN A 217 2.16 -12.17 -3.84
N GLN A 218 2.45 -10.90 -3.54
CA GLN A 218 2.61 -9.86 -4.56
C GLN A 218 3.97 -9.95 -5.25
N LEU A 219 4.08 -10.83 -6.25
CA LEU A 219 5.36 -11.06 -6.95
C LEU A 219 5.78 -9.94 -7.92
N ALA A 220 4.84 -9.08 -8.32
CA ALA A 220 5.09 -8.02 -9.30
C ALA A 220 4.22 -6.77 -9.02
N PRO A 221 4.60 -5.92 -8.06
CA PRO A 221 3.85 -4.70 -7.73
C PRO A 221 3.65 -3.73 -8.90
N LEU A 222 4.55 -3.72 -9.88
CA LEU A 222 4.47 -2.85 -11.05
C LEU A 222 3.51 -3.40 -12.13
N SER A 223 3.08 -4.66 -12.00
CA SER A 223 2.25 -5.33 -13.00
C SER A 223 0.94 -4.58 -13.25
N ALA A 224 0.30 -4.06 -12.20
CA ALA A 224 -0.96 -3.33 -12.31
C ALA A 224 -0.80 -2.02 -13.12
N PRO A 225 0.05 -1.05 -12.72
CA PRO A 225 0.19 0.18 -13.49
C PRO A 225 0.68 -0.06 -14.93
N ILE A 226 1.55 -1.04 -15.18
CA ILE A 226 2.02 -1.38 -16.53
C ILE A 226 0.86 -1.87 -17.41
N HIS A 227 0.04 -2.82 -16.93
CA HIS A 227 -1.11 -3.32 -17.69
C HIS A 227 -2.21 -2.27 -17.90
N LEU A 228 -2.32 -1.29 -16.99
CA LEU A 228 -3.22 -0.14 -17.14
C LEU A 228 -2.68 0.93 -18.11
N GLY A 229 -1.49 0.69 -18.69
CA GLY A 229 -0.92 1.48 -19.77
C GLY A 229 0.04 2.57 -19.32
N ALA A 230 0.61 2.51 -18.10
CA ALA A 230 1.58 3.50 -17.64
C ALA A 230 2.84 3.53 -18.51
N ASP A 231 3.36 4.72 -18.75
CA ASP A 231 4.69 4.99 -19.36
C ASP A 231 5.69 5.47 -18.30
N LYS A 232 5.17 6.12 -17.26
CA LYS A 232 5.92 6.61 -16.10
C LYS A 232 5.23 6.12 -14.83
N ILE A 233 5.97 5.61 -13.84
CA ILE A 233 5.44 5.17 -12.55
C ILE A 233 6.17 5.89 -11.41
N LEU A 234 5.48 6.81 -10.72
CA LEU A 234 5.92 7.35 -9.45
C LEU A 234 5.51 6.38 -8.34
N ILE A 235 6.48 5.88 -7.59
CA ILE A 235 6.29 4.89 -6.54
C ILE A 235 6.62 5.55 -5.21
N ILE A 236 5.70 5.51 -4.26
CA ILE A 236 5.94 5.96 -2.89
C ILE A 236 5.99 4.73 -2.00
N GLY A 237 7.22 4.30 -1.71
CA GLY A 237 7.52 3.16 -0.87
C GLY A 237 7.52 3.52 0.61
N VAL A 238 7.65 2.49 1.43
CA VAL A 238 7.79 2.58 2.89
C VAL A 238 8.95 1.69 3.39
N GLU A 239 9.89 1.42 2.48
CA GLU A 239 11.10 0.64 2.74
C GLU A 239 12.06 1.46 3.60
N ASP A 240 12.55 0.87 4.70
CA ASP A 240 13.56 1.51 5.52
C ASP A 240 14.87 1.68 4.73
N PRO A 241 15.61 2.80 4.94
CA PRO A 241 16.91 2.98 4.30
C PRO A 241 17.83 1.81 4.67
N ARG A 242 18.43 1.18 3.64
CA ARG A 242 19.37 0.06 3.84
C ARG A 242 20.50 0.53 4.76
N LYS A 243 20.68 -0.14 5.88
CA LYS A 243 21.91 0.02 6.67
C LYS A 243 23.04 -0.53 5.80
N GLU A 244 24.04 0.28 5.48
CA GLU A 244 25.38 -0.27 5.23
C GLU A 244 25.71 -1.18 6.41
N GLU A 245 26.14 -2.39 6.10
CA GLU A 245 26.28 -3.51 7.03
C GLU A 245 27.08 -3.15 8.30
N ASN A 246 26.41 -2.66 9.32
CA ASN A 246 26.77 -2.98 10.69
C ASN A 246 26.13 -4.33 10.99
N SER A 247 26.70 -5.37 10.39
CA SER A 247 26.51 -6.76 10.75
C SER A 247 27.04 -6.99 12.16
N ARG A 248 26.33 -6.43 13.15
CA ARG A 248 26.32 -7.00 14.50
C ARG A 248 25.64 -8.35 14.34
N ARG A 249 26.43 -9.36 14.01
CA ARG A 249 26.05 -10.77 14.04
C ARG A 249 25.41 -11.00 15.41
N SER A 250 24.08 -11.08 15.45
CA SER A 250 23.39 -11.55 16.64
C SER A 250 23.89 -12.97 16.89
N LEU A 251 24.65 -13.15 17.97
CA LEU A 251 25.12 -14.47 18.44
C LEU A 251 23.98 -15.33 19.00
N HIS A 252 22.73 -14.86 18.94
CA HIS A 252 21.56 -15.54 19.49
C HIS A 252 20.59 -15.94 18.38
N HIS A 253 19.93 -17.09 18.60
CA HIS A 253 18.82 -17.56 17.77
C HIS A 253 17.76 -16.45 17.65
N PRO A 254 17.21 -16.23 16.44
CA PRO A 254 16.16 -15.23 16.27
C PRO A 254 14.91 -15.66 17.05
N ASP A 255 14.37 -14.75 17.84
CA ASP A 255 13.09 -14.94 18.51
C ASP A 255 11.94 -14.94 17.49
N LEU A 256 10.79 -15.52 17.85
CA LEU A 256 9.58 -15.61 17.02
C LEU A 256 9.15 -14.25 16.46
N ALA A 257 9.28 -13.17 17.24
CA ALA A 257 9.04 -11.82 16.78
C ALA A 257 9.98 -11.35 15.68
N THR A 258 11.26 -11.69 15.78
CA THR A 258 12.25 -11.31 14.77
C THR A 258 11.96 -12.03 13.46
N VAL A 259 11.62 -13.33 13.54
CA VAL A 259 11.19 -14.11 12.37
C VAL A 259 9.90 -13.55 11.77
N ALA A 260 8.88 -13.26 12.59
CA ALA A 260 7.62 -12.68 12.13
C ALA A 260 7.81 -11.29 11.50
N GLY A 261 8.69 -10.46 12.08
CA GLY A 261 9.06 -9.16 11.52
C GLY A 261 9.74 -9.29 10.17
N HIS A 262 10.73 -10.18 10.04
CA HIS A 262 11.39 -10.46 8.76
C HIS A 262 10.39 -10.96 7.71
N LEU A 263 9.47 -11.86 8.06
CA LEU A 263 8.45 -12.33 7.14
C LEU A 263 7.56 -11.18 6.64
N LEU A 264 7.18 -10.23 7.51
CA LEU A 264 6.42 -9.07 7.08
C LEU A 264 7.24 -8.14 6.16
N ASP A 265 8.50 -7.88 6.49
CA ASP A 265 9.36 -7.05 5.63
C ASP A 265 9.55 -7.68 4.24
N THR A 266 9.75 -9.00 4.17
CA THR A 266 9.81 -9.74 2.90
C THR A 266 8.50 -9.69 2.13
N ILE A 267 7.35 -9.77 2.82
CA ILE A 267 6.02 -9.66 2.19
C ILE A 267 5.79 -8.25 1.60
N PHE A 268 6.20 -7.18 2.29
CA PHE A 268 5.87 -5.80 1.90
C PHE A 268 6.91 -5.10 1.02
N THR A 269 8.20 -5.46 1.13
CA THR A 269 9.28 -4.61 0.63
C THR A 269 10.19 -5.28 -0.40
N ASP A 270 10.62 -6.52 -0.15
CA ASP A 270 11.62 -7.21 -1.01
C ASP A 270 11.12 -7.48 -2.44
N THR A 271 9.79 -7.60 -2.61
CA THR A 271 9.17 -7.87 -3.90
C THR A 271 9.22 -6.68 -4.86
N LEU A 272 9.14 -5.44 -4.35
CA LEU A 272 9.18 -4.24 -5.18
C LEU A 272 10.55 -4.04 -5.83
N ASN A 273 11.63 -4.18 -5.06
CA ASN A 273 12.99 -4.03 -5.56
C ASN A 273 13.31 -5.04 -6.66
N SER A 274 12.90 -6.30 -6.46
CA SER A 274 13.06 -7.35 -7.46
C SER A 274 12.29 -7.06 -8.76
N ASP A 275 11.08 -6.48 -8.66
CA ASP A 275 10.27 -6.13 -9.82
C ASP A 275 10.81 -4.88 -10.56
N LEU A 276 11.33 -3.90 -9.82
CA LEU A 276 12.03 -2.74 -10.38
C LEU A 276 13.27 -3.16 -11.16
N GLU A 277 14.10 -4.03 -10.59
CA GLU A 277 15.29 -4.55 -11.29
C GLU A 277 14.90 -5.27 -12.58
N ARG A 278 13.84 -6.09 -12.54
CA ARG A 278 13.30 -6.73 -13.74
C ARG A 278 12.84 -5.71 -14.78
N MET A 279 12.11 -4.66 -14.38
CA MET A 279 11.68 -3.59 -15.29
C MET A 279 12.89 -2.90 -15.95
N HIS A 280 13.94 -2.60 -15.19
CA HIS A 280 15.15 -1.95 -15.71
C HIS A 280 15.88 -2.85 -16.72
N ARG A 281 15.97 -4.16 -16.43
CA ARG A 281 16.53 -5.14 -17.37
C ARG A 281 15.72 -5.19 -18.67
N VAL A 282 14.38 -5.20 -18.59
CA VAL A 282 13.51 -5.18 -19.76
C VAL A 282 13.68 -3.88 -20.56
N ASN A 283 13.71 -2.72 -19.91
CA ASN A 283 13.96 -1.44 -20.58
C ASN A 283 15.28 -1.46 -21.35
N LYS A 284 16.37 -1.94 -20.72
CA LYS A 284 17.68 -2.06 -21.37
C LYS A 284 17.64 -3.00 -22.58
N THR A 285 16.90 -4.09 -22.49
CA THR A 285 16.67 -4.98 -23.64
C THR A 285 15.93 -4.26 -24.76
N VAL A 286 14.85 -3.53 -24.44
CA VAL A 286 14.06 -2.77 -25.43
C VAL A 286 14.89 -1.67 -26.09
N GLU A 287 15.69 -0.92 -25.33
CA GLU A 287 16.65 0.06 -25.86
C GLU A 287 17.64 -0.58 -26.85
N THR A 288 18.14 -1.77 -26.51
CA THR A 288 19.06 -2.52 -27.39
C THR A 288 18.35 -2.99 -28.67
N LEU A 289 17.12 -3.47 -28.58
CA LEU A 289 16.33 -3.89 -29.74
C LEU A 289 16.07 -2.70 -30.69
N HIS A 290 15.67 -1.55 -30.15
CA HIS A 290 15.46 -0.32 -30.93
C HIS A 290 16.76 0.17 -31.58
N ALA A 291 17.89 0.13 -30.88
CA ALA A 291 19.19 0.49 -31.45
C ALA A 291 19.60 -0.41 -32.64
N ASN A 292 19.04 -1.62 -32.72
CA ASN A 292 19.26 -2.58 -33.81
C ASN A 292 18.07 -2.64 -34.80
N ASN A 293 17.12 -1.70 -34.74
CA ASN A 293 15.91 -1.66 -35.58
C ASN A 293 15.06 -2.95 -35.53
N ILE A 294 15.03 -3.65 -34.40
CA ILE A 294 14.19 -4.83 -34.19
C ILE A 294 12.84 -4.38 -33.61
N GLU A 295 11.75 -4.70 -34.30
CA GLU A 295 10.40 -4.44 -33.81
C GLU A 295 10.08 -5.27 -32.55
N THR A 296 9.39 -4.66 -31.59
CA THR A 296 8.97 -5.32 -30.36
C THR A 296 7.65 -4.73 -29.87
N GLU A 297 6.81 -5.58 -29.30
CA GLU A 297 5.57 -5.18 -28.61
C GLU A 297 5.84 -4.60 -27.21
N LEU A 298 7.06 -4.75 -26.70
CA LEU A 298 7.45 -4.25 -25.39
C LEU A 298 7.71 -2.74 -25.46
N LYS A 299 7.24 -2.02 -24.45
CA LYS A 299 7.51 -0.59 -24.30
C LYS A 299 8.39 -0.32 -23.08
N PRO A 300 9.31 0.65 -23.14
CA PRO A 300 10.07 1.05 -21.97
C PRO A 300 9.16 1.79 -20.98
N VAL A 301 9.37 1.56 -19.68
CA VAL A 301 8.60 2.21 -18.60
C VAL A 301 9.56 2.91 -17.64
N GLN A 302 9.41 4.21 -17.45
CA GLN A 302 10.22 4.97 -16.50
C GLN A 302 9.65 4.82 -15.08
N SER A 303 10.51 4.81 -14.06
CA SER A 303 10.08 4.77 -12.66
C SER A 303 10.85 5.77 -11.81
N LEU A 304 10.17 6.39 -10.84
CA LEU A 304 10.79 7.16 -9.77
C LEU A 304 10.32 6.60 -8.43
N LEU A 305 11.24 6.13 -7.59
CA LEU A 305 10.96 5.57 -6.26
C LEU A 305 11.33 6.57 -5.18
N ILE A 306 10.36 6.92 -4.33
CA ILE A 306 10.57 7.74 -3.14
C ILE A 306 10.42 6.86 -1.90
N ASN A 307 11.53 6.64 -1.20
CA ASN A 307 11.59 5.92 0.07
C ASN A 307 11.94 6.87 1.23
N PRO A 308 11.57 6.54 2.47
CA PRO A 308 11.89 7.36 3.64
C PRO A 308 13.40 7.46 3.89
N SER A 309 13.84 8.63 4.36
CA SER A 309 15.24 8.87 4.71
C SER A 309 15.61 8.40 6.13
N GLN A 310 14.64 8.00 6.94
CA GLN A 310 14.84 7.55 8.32
C GLN A 310 14.21 6.18 8.52
N ASN A 311 14.80 5.40 9.44
CA ASN A 311 14.31 4.08 9.79
C ASN A 311 13.05 4.18 10.66
N PHE A 312 11.94 3.62 10.18
CA PHE A 312 10.65 3.63 10.85
C PHE A 312 10.61 2.75 12.08
N ASN A 313 11.47 1.73 12.20
CA ASN A 313 11.55 0.87 13.39
C ASN A 313 12.16 1.61 14.57
N LEU A 314 13.23 2.39 14.30
CA LEU A 314 13.80 3.30 15.28
C LEU A 314 12.77 4.34 15.74
N LEU A 315 12.10 5.00 14.79
CA LEU A 315 11.04 5.95 15.13
C LEU A 315 9.92 5.28 15.94
N ALA A 316 9.45 4.10 15.54
CA ALA A 316 8.39 3.39 16.24
C ALA A 316 8.76 3.03 17.70
N SER A 317 10.04 2.77 17.98
CA SER A 317 10.52 2.48 19.34
C SER A 317 10.29 3.64 20.31
N GLU A 318 10.43 4.88 19.84
CA GLU A 318 10.19 6.10 20.63
C GLU A 318 8.71 6.25 21.02
N TYR A 319 7.82 5.80 20.15
CA TYR A 319 6.37 5.89 20.31
C TYR A 319 5.74 4.58 20.80
N TYR A 320 6.52 3.54 21.10
CA TYR A 320 6.03 2.22 21.50
C TYR A 320 5.07 2.28 22.70
N LEU A 321 5.31 3.20 23.65
CA LEU A 321 4.45 3.39 24.82
C LEU A 321 3.09 4.02 24.51
N CYS A 322 2.91 4.57 23.30
CA CYS A 322 1.61 5.07 22.84
C CYS A 322 0.67 3.94 22.41
N LEU A 323 1.20 2.72 22.14
CA LEU A 323 0.37 1.58 21.76
C LEU A 323 -0.65 1.24 22.84
N PRO A 324 -1.89 0.89 22.45
CA PRO A 324 -2.85 0.37 23.40
C PRO A 324 -2.32 -0.87 24.13
N LEU A 325 -2.72 -1.03 25.39
CA LEU A 325 -2.23 -2.10 26.26
C LEU A 325 -2.42 -3.50 25.64
N ALA A 326 -3.53 -3.72 24.93
CA ALA A 326 -3.81 -4.99 24.24
C ALA A 326 -2.75 -5.31 23.17
N VAL A 327 -2.42 -4.33 22.33
CA VAL A 327 -1.42 -4.47 21.26
C VAL A 327 -0.04 -4.66 21.87
N ARG A 328 0.29 -3.85 22.90
CA ARG A 328 1.56 -3.96 23.62
C ARG A 328 1.73 -5.33 24.29
N THR A 329 0.67 -5.89 24.86
CA THR A 329 0.68 -7.23 25.47
C THR A 329 0.87 -8.32 24.41
N LEU A 330 0.18 -8.21 23.27
CA LEU A 330 0.38 -9.12 22.14
C LEU A 330 1.83 -9.08 21.63
N LEU A 331 2.36 -7.89 21.38
CA LEU A 331 3.74 -7.69 20.92
C LEU A 331 4.76 -8.24 21.94
N ARG A 332 4.54 -8.01 23.24
CA ARG A 332 5.37 -8.59 24.30
C ARG A 332 5.33 -10.11 24.32
N GLY A 333 4.15 -10.70 24.09
CA GLY A 333 3.99 -12.16 23.98
C GLY A 333 4.74 -12.77 22.79
N LEU A 334 5.00 -11.97 21.75
CA LEU A 334 5.83 -12.38 20.61
C LEU A 334 7.33 -12.12 20.83
N GLY A 335 7.73 -11.41 21.89
CA GLY A 335 9.11 -11.04 22.18
C GLY A 335 9.48 -9.57 21.91
N ILE A 336 8.55 -8.76 21.41
CA ILE A 336 8.79 -7.36 21.04
C ILE A 336 8.66 -6.45 22.26
N ARG A 337 9.74 -5.70 22.55
CA ARG A 337 9.83 -4.77 23.68
C ARG A 337 10.11 -3.35 23.19
N GLN A 338 10.10 -2.38 24.11
CA GLN A 338 10.24 -0.96 23.76
C GLN A 338 11.53 -0.63 23.00
N HIS A 339 12.65 -1.32 23.29
CA HIS A 339 13.94 -1.08 22.63
C HIS A 339 14.25 -2.05 21.48
N SER A 340 13.31 -2.90 21.07
CA SER A 340 13.52 -3.73 19.89
C SER A 340 13.18 -2.92 18.63
N GLU A 341 14.12 -2.84 17.69
CA GLU A 341 13.91 -2.32 16.33
C GLU A 341 13.02 -3.30 15.52
N SER A 342 11.77 -3.47 15.92
CA SER A 342 10.84 -4.42 15.31
C SER A 342 10.01 -3.77 14.23
N SER A 343 10.01 -4.36 13.04
CA SER A 343 9.16 -3.95 11.94
C SER A 343 7.68 -4.09 12.25
N LEU A 344 7.25 -5.18 12.91
CA LEU A 344 5.86 -5.39 13.30
C LEU A 344 5.29 -4.26 14.16
N ALA A 345 6.10 -3.68 15.07
CA ALA A 345 5.66 -2.54 15.88
C ALA A 345 5.36 -1.31 15.01
N SER A 346 6.24 -1.00 14.07
CA SER A 346 6.05 0.14 13.15
C SER A 346 4.86 -0.02 12.20
N TYR A 347 4.52 -1.25 11.80
CA TYR A 347 3.34 -1.53 10.97
C TYR A 347 2.02 -1.34 11.73
N LEU A 348 1.99 -1.61 13.04
CA LEU A 348 0.77 -1.63 13.86
C LEU A 348 0.56 -0.37 14.70
N LEU A 349 1.49 0.58 14.68
CA LEU A 349 1.46 1.79 15.49
C LEU A 349 0.50 2.85 14.90
N PHE A 350 -0.80 2.56 14.93
CA PHE A 350 -1.86 3.43 14.41
C PHE A 350 -2.23 4.57 15.37
N GLU A 351 -1.23 5.28 15.90
CA GLU A 351 -1.42 6.38 16.85
C GLU A 351 -1.09 7.74 16.26
N GLN A 352 -1.86 8.75 16.64
CA GLN A 352 -1.80 10.11 16.12
C GLN A 352 -0.39 10.70 16.18
N LYS A 353 0.35 10.49 17.27
CA LYS A 353 1.70 11.06 17.44
C LYS A 353 2.67 10.49 16.41
N TYR A 354 2.63 9.18 16.20
CA TYR A 354 3.51 8.49 15.25
C TYR A 354 3.14 8.79 13.81
N THR A 355 1.85 8.70 13.46
CA THR A 355 1.37 8.99 12.10
C THR A 355 1.64 10.44 11.68
N ARG A 356 1.49 11.42 12.59
CA ARG A 356 1.91 12.81 12.35
C ARG A 356 3.40 12.92 12.06
N ARG A 357 4.24 12.24 12.84
CA ARG A 357 5.69 12.23 12.65
C ARG A 357 6.08 11.65 11.29
N LEU A 358 5.43 10.58 10.86
CA LEU A 358 5.64 9.99 9.52
C LEU A 358 5.22 10.92 8.40
N ILE A 359 4.11 11.65 8.55
CA ILE A 359 3.69 12.67 7.57
C ILE A 359 4.73 13.78 7.47
N GLU A 360 5.24 14.29 8.60
CA GLU A 360 6.29 15.31 8.61
C GLU A 360 7.54 14.84 7.86
N LEU A 361 7.98 13.61 8.12
CA LEU A 361 9.10 13.00 7.43
C LEU A 361 8.83 12.88 5.92
N GLY A 362 7.64 12.43 5.52
CA GLY A 362 7.24 12.35 4.11
C GLY A 362 7.22 13.71 3.41
N VAL A 363 6.78 14.77 4.10
CA VAL A 363 6.86 16.14 3.56
C VAL A 363 8.32 16.54 3.36
N ALA A 364 9.18 16.32 4.36
CA ALA A 364 10.59 16.70 4.28
C ALA A 364 11.32 15.95 3.14
N ASP A 365 11.09 14.64 3.01
CA ASP A 365 11.72 13.81 1.97
C ASP A 365 11.17 14.13 0.57
N GLY A 366 9.87 14.39 0.46
CA GLY A 366 9.25 14.87 -0.78
C GLY A 366 9.80 16.22 -1.22
N CYS A 367 9.94 17.18 -0.30
CA CYS A 367 10.54 18.48 -0.59
C CYS A 367 12.01 18.37 -1.01
N ARG A 368 12.79 17.47 -0.38
CA ARG A 368 14.22 17.26 -0.73
C ARG A 368 14.40 16.73 -2.15
N GLN A 369 13.46 15.92 -2.64
CA GLN A 369 13.50 15.29 -3.97
C GLN A 369 12.59 16.00 -4.98
N MET A 370 12.12 17.20 -4.67
CA MET A 370 11.07 17.85 -5.44
C MET A 370 11.46 18.14 -6.88
N ASP A 371 12.70 18.58 -7.13
CA ASP A 371 13.17 18.86 -8.49
C ASP A 371 13.08 17.62 -9.38
N GLN A 372 13.47 16.46 -8.85
CA GLN A 372 13.35 15.18 -9.54
C GLN A 372 11.89 14.79 -9.77
N ILE A 373 11.02 15.00 -8.77
CA ILE A 373 9.58 14.70 -8.89
C ILE A 373 8.93 15.59 -9.95
N VAL A 374 9.20 16.91 -9.94
CA VAL A 374 8.64 17.85 -10.91
C VAL A 374 9.13 17.50 -12.31
N GLN A 375 10.42 17.21 -12.49
CA GLN A 375 10.97 16.78 -13.78
C GLN A 375 10.31 15.48 -14.26
N PHE A 376 10.10 14.52 -13.36
CA PHE A 376 9.45 13.25 -13.69
C PHE A 376 7.96 13.42 -14.05
N LEU A 377 7.25 14.33 -13.39
CA LEU A 377 5.82 14.60 -13.63
C LEU A 377 5.57 15.57 -14.78
N ALA A 378 6.58 16.32 -15.22
CA ALA A 378 6.47 17.20 -16.38
C ALA A 378 6.06 16.42 -17.63
N ALA A 379 5.26 17.06 -18.49
CA ALA A 379 5.03 16.56 -19.83
C ALA A 379 6.33 16.76 -20.62
N GLU A 380 6.86 15.71 -21.26
CA GLU A 380 7.98 15.88 -22.18
C GLU A 380 7.48 16.68 -23.39
N GLY A 381 7.85 17.96 -23.51
CA GLY A 381 7.51 18.79 -24.66
C GLY A 381 7.19 20.28 -24.43
N GLU A 382 7.60 20.91 -23.32
CA GLU A 382 7.66 22.39 -23.21
C GLU A 382 9.10 22.89 -23.19
#